data_AF-A0A6J0JBT4-F1
#
_entry.id   AF-A0A6J0JBT4-F1
#
_cell.length_a   1.000
_cell.length_b   1.000
_cell.length_c   1.000
_cell.angle_alpha   90.00
_cell.angle_beta   90.00
_cell.angle_gamma   90.00
#
_symmetry.space_group_name_H-M   'P 1'
#
loop_
_entity.id
_entity.type
_entity.pdbx_description
1 polymer ?
#
loop_
_entity_poly.entity_id
_entity_poly.type
_entity_poly.pdbx_seq_one_letter_code
_entity_poly.pdbx_strand_id
1 'polypeptide(L)'
;MASFNMASPAHTQHGVSRRFCPSPPRMRSAKGTMAALRALWRLRGPAGLRAVGPRLGPAPARSRQWQPDVEWAQQFAGAVMYPSKETEKWVPPPWNGEGRSSTPGTSIGPPLPTSLVPPDFPPVPPVPPELPPVPPMPRVPPCQDLPLGLMDDIYEFVKNFSIRIDEVEEMLTNNRIWKNRTVDIGVITAEEALNYGFSGVMLRGSGIHWDLRKTQPYDVYDQVEFDVPIGSRGDCYDR
;
A
#
# COMPACT_ATOMS: atom_id res chain seq x y z
N MET A 1 -30.65 66.21 -1.01
CA MET A 1 -29.94 67.01 0.01
C MET A 1 -29.95 66.20 1.30
N ALA A 2 -28.90 65.94 2.04
CA ALA A 2 -27.46 66.17 1.98
C ALA A 2 -26.84 64.84 2.48
N SER A 3 -25.59 64.49 2.18
CA SER A 3 -24.45 64.77 3.04
C SER A 3 -23.35 63.80 2.58
N PHE A 4 -22.13 64.18 2.24
CA PHE A 4 -21.06 64.89 2.94
C PHE A 4 -19.90 63.92 3.11
N ASN A 5 -18.73 64.44 2.76
CA ASN A 5 -17.49 63.73 2.50
C ASN A 5 -16.64 63.63 3.79
N MET A 6 -15.55 62.87 3.68
CA MET A 6 -14.33 62.87 4.52
C MET A 6 -14.18 61.88 5.70
N ALA A 7 -13.23 60.97 5.49
CA ALA A 7 -12.00 60.74 6.26
C ALA A 7 -12.05 60.50 7.79
N SER A 8 -11.67 59.26 8.13
CA SER A 8 -10.84 58.73 9.25
C SER A 8 -10.71 59.52 10.57
N PRO A 9 -10.71 58.79 11.69
CA PRO A 9 -9.57 58.88 12.60
C PRO A 9 -9.07 57.52 13.11
N ALA A 10 -7.76 57.46 13.34
CA ALA A 10 -7.09 56.46 14.15
C ALA A 10 -7.49 56.61 15.64
N HIS A 11 -7.69 55.51 16.36
CA HIS A 11 -7.39 55.43 17.80
C HIS A 11 -7.33 53.99 18.32
N THR A 12 -6.17 53.69 18.90
CA THR A 12 -5.95 52.96 20.15
C THR A 12 -6.31 51.47 20.23
N GLN A 13 -5.24 50.66 20.18
CA GLN A 13 -5.21 49.28 20.65
C GLN A 13 -5.41 49.24 22.17
N HIS A 14 -6.48 48.60 22.64
CA HIS A 14 -6.59 48.13 24.01
C HIS A 14 -6.80 46.61 24.02
N GLY A 15 -5.90 45.94 24.73
CA GLY A 15 -5.83 44.50 24.82
C GLY A 15 -7.03 43.88 25.51
N VAL A 16 -7.48 42.76 24.94
CA VAL A 16 -8.29 41.77 25.64
C VAL A 16 -7.56 40.44 25.52
N SER A 17 -7.14 39.95 26.70
CA SER A 17 -6.47 38.69 26.97
C SER A 17 -7.17 37.51 26.28
N ARG A 18 -6.47 36.86 25.34
CA ARG A 18 -6.85 35.54 24.83
C ARG A 18 -6.50 34.51 25.91
N ARG A 19 -7.53 33.93 26.54
CA ARG A 19 -7.39 32.69 27.30
C ARG A 19 -6.97 31.59 26.34
N PHE A 20 -5.72 31.19 26.43
CA PHE A 20 -5.16 30.03 25.75
C PHE A 20 -5.72 28.76 26.38
N CYS A 21 -6.40 27.93 25.58
CA CYS A 21 -6.60 26.51 25.91
C CYS A 21 -5.30 25.74 25.59
N PRO A 22 -4.81 24.85 26.47
CA PRO A 22 -3.61 24.09 26.20
C PRO A 22 -3.87 22.92 25.25
N SER A 23 -3.11 22.89 24.15
CA SER A 23 -3.00 21.77 23.21
C SER A 23 -2.22 20.57 23.80
N PRO A 24 -2.54 19.32 23.43
CA PRO A 24 -1.89 18.12 23.96
C PRO A 24 -0.45 17.93 23.44
N PRO A 25 0.48 17.37 24.24
CA PRO A 25 1.89 17.29 23.86
C PRO A 25 2.19 16.16 22.86
N ARG A 26 2.86 16.55 21.76
CA ARG A 26 3.54 15.68 20.80
C ARG A 26 4.61 14.82 21.49
N MET A 27 4.49 13.51 21.35
CA MET A 27 5.50 12.51 21.74
C MET A 27 6.77 12.72 20.89
N ARG A 28 7.87 13.19 21.52
CA ARG A 28 9.21 13.22 20.92
C ARG A 28 10.12 12.22 21.62
N SER A 29 10.80 11.44 20.78
CA SER A 29 11.83 10.44 21.05
C SER A 29 12.76 10.77 22.23
N ALA A 30 12.82 9.85 23.20
CA ALA A 30 13.73 9.90 24.35
C ALA A 30 15.17 9.56 23.94
N LYS A 31 15.95 10.58 23.57
CA LYS A 31 17.42 10.53 23.54
C LYS A 31 17.94 11.60 24.50
N GLY A 32 18.12 11.28 25.78
CA GLY A 32 18.54 12.31 26.75
C GLY A 32 18.94 11.89 28.16
N THR A 33 18.86 10.61 28.54
CA THR A 33 19.14 10.19 29.93
C THR A 33 20.47 9.46 30.14
N MET A 34 21.24 9.24 29.07
CA MET A 34 22.52 8.50 29.15
C MET A 34 23.79 9.39 29.21
N ALA A 35 23.64 10.72 29.21
CA ALA A 35 24.75 11.67 29.30
C ALA A 35 25.06 12.09 30.75
N ALA A 36 24.04 12.24 31.61
CA ALA A 36 24.22 12.62 33.02
C ALA A 36 24.81 11.49 33.87
N LEU A 37 24.49 10.22 33.55
CA LEU A 37 25.04 9.05 34.24
C LEU A 37 26.49 8.73 33.86
N ARG A 38 26.99 9.22 32.71
CA ARG A 38 28.40 9.07 32.31
C ARG A 38 29.31 10.15 32.91
N ALA A 39 28.75 11.31 33.29
CA ALA A 39 29.50 12.39 33.94
C ALA A 39 29.77 12.10 35.43
N LEU A 40 28.84 11.42 36.12
CA LEU A 40 28.99 11.08 37.54
C LEU A 40 30.02 9.95 37.79
N TRP A 41 30.38 9.18 36.76
CA TRP A 41 31.35 8.08 36.86
C TRP A 41 32.80 8.50 36.56
N ARG A 42 33.03 9.73 36.07
CA ARG A 42 34.39 10.22 35.73
C ARG A 42 35.07 11.05 36.83
N LEU A 43 34.43 11.25 37.99
CA LEU A 43 34.97 12.10 39.07
C LEU A 43 35.39 11.35 40.34
N ARG A 44 35.56 10.02 40.28
CA ARG A 44 36.13 9.26 41.40
C ARG A 44 37.30 8.40 40.93
N GLY A 45 38.44 9.05 40.73
CA GLY A 45 39.73 8.36 40.56
C GLY A 45 40.10 7.58 41.83
N PRO A 46 40.78 6.42 41.72
CA PRO A 46 41.17 5.65 42.88
C PRO A 46 42.51 6.17 43.41
N ALA A 47 42.46 6.93 44.50
CA ALA A 47 43.56 7.05 45.44
C ALA A 47 43.40 5.97 46.53
N GLY A 48 44.36 5.05 46.59
CA GLY A 48 44.74 4.28 47.79
C GLY A 48 43.71 3.32 48.39
N LEU A 49 43.93 2.01 48.16
CA LEU A 49 44.00 0.95 49.21
C LEU A 49 44.01 -0.42 48.52
N ARG A 50 45.20 -1.01 48.37
CA ARG A 50 45.36 -2.44 48.04
C ARG A 50 44.96 -3.26 49.26
N ALA A 51 43.71 -3.72 49.32
CA ALA A 51 43.35 -4.87 50.12
C ALA A 51 43.73 -6.14 49.34
N VAL A 52 44.66 -6.92 49.88
CA VAL A 52 45.05 -8.22 49.34
C VAL A 52 43.94 -9.22 49.71
N GLY A 53 42.97 -9.40 48.82
CA GLY A 53 42.05 -10.55 48.83
C GLY A 53 42.70 -11.77 48.16
N PRO A 54 42.32 -13.00 48.53
CA PRO A 54 42.97 -14.21 48.04
C PRO A 54 42.79 -14.32 46.52
N ARG A 55 43.89 -14.63 45.82
CA ARG A 55 43.93 -14.82 44.37
C ARG A 55 42.98 -15.96 44.01
N LEU A 56 41.85 -15.64 43.37
CA LEU A 56 41.10 -16.63 42.60
C LEU A 56 42.08 -17.19 41.55
N GLY A 57 42.30 -18.51 41.56
CA GLY A 57 43.12 -19.18 40.55
C GLY A 57 42.60 -18.94 39.14
N PRO A 58 43.38 -19.25 38.09
CA PRO A 58 42.93 -19.03 36.72
C PRO A 58 41.62 -19.81 36.48
N ALA A 59 40.60 -19.12 35.96
CA ALA A 59 39.35 -19.75 35.55
C ALA A 59 39.64 -20.86 34.52
N PRO A 60 38.92 -21.99 34.55
CA PRO A 60 39.12 -23.04 33.56
C PRO A 60 38.91 -22.46 32.16
N ALA A 61 39.83 -22.75 31.23
CA ALA A 61 39.73 -22.29 29.86
C ALA A 61 38.36 -22.72 29.29
N ARG A 62 37.52 -21.74 28.97
CA ARG A 62 36.21 -21.97 28.33
C ARG A 62 36.49 -22.80 27.08
N SER A 63 35.88 -23.98 26.95
CA SER A 63 35.98 -24.78 25.73
C SER A 63 35.65 -23.88 24.54
N ARG A 64 36.47 -23.94 23.48
CA ARG A 64 36.33 -23.06 22.32
C ARG A 64 34.93 -23.19 21.75
N GLN A 65 34.31 -22.06 21.41
CA GLN A 65 33.00 -22.04 20.75
C GLN A 65 33.12 -22.80 19.43
N TRP A 66 32.19 -23.72 19.18
CA TRP A 66 32.17 -24.49 17.95
C TRP A 66 32.10 -23.56 16.75
N GLN A 67 32.96 -23.83 15.77
CA GLN A 67 32.96 -23.19 14.46
C GLN A 67 32.67 -24.28 13.43
N PRO A 68 31.84 -23.99 12.42
CA PRO A 68 31.55 -24.96 11.37
C PRO A 68 32.82 -25.38 10.65
N ASP A 69 32.96 -26.68 10.49
CA ASP A 69 34.04 -27.32 9.76
C ASP A 69 33.75 -27.37 8.25
N VAL A 70 34.71 -27.88 7.48
CA VAL A 70 34.61 -27.95 6.02
C VAL A 70 33.45 -28.85 5.59
N GLU A 71 33.18 -29.92 6.34
CA GLU A 71 32.05 -30.82 6.09
C GLU A 71 30.71 -30.10 6.30
N TRP A 72 30.58 -29.28 7.35
CA TRP A 72 29.40 -28.43 7.55
C TRP A 72 29.23 -27.41 6.44
N ALA A 73 30.31 -26.79 5.95
CA ALA A 73 30.24 -25.79 4.88
C ALA A 73 29.87 -26.39 3.52
N GLN A 74 30.31 -27.62 3.22
CA GLN A 74 30.02 -28.31 1.95
C GLN A 74 28.53 -28.60 1.76
N GLN A 75 27.77 -28.76 2.84
CA GLN A 75 26.31 -28.94 2.78
C GLN A 75 25.59 -27.75 2.11
N PHE A 76 26.17 -26.55 2.17
CA PHE A 76 25.59 -25.32 1.59
C PHE A 76 26.18 -24.94 0.23
N ALA A 77 27.13 -25.72 -0.30
CA ALA A 77 27.84 -25.42 -1.55
C ALA A 77 27.17 -26.02 -2.81
N GLY A 78 26.11 -26.82 -2.63
CA GLY A 78 25.38 -27.45 -3.73
C GLY A 78 24.42 -26.50 -4.46
N ALA A 79 23.92 -26.92 -5.63
CA ALA A 79 22.91 -26.17 -6.37
C ALA A 79 21.54 -26.13 -5.66
N VAL A 80 21.26 -27.13 -4.80
CA VAL A 80 20.00 -27.29 -4.07
C VAL A 80 20.33 -27.74 -2.64
N MET A 81 19.57 -27.22 -1.66
CA MET A 81 19.76 -27.52 -0.22
C MET A 81 19.50 -28.98 0.16
N TYR A 82 18.66 -29.69 -0.60
CA TYR A 82 18.32 -31.10 -0.39
C TYR A 82 18.35 -31.83 -1.74
N PRO A 83 19.44 -32.54 -2.09
CA PRO A 83 19.55 -33.22 -3.38
C PRO A 83 18.62 -34.44 -3.44
N SER A 84 17.89 -34.55 -4.55
CA SER A 84 17.07 -35.70 -4.93
C SER A 84 17.63 -36.33 -6.21
N LYS A 85 17.16 -37.54 -6.57
CA LYS A 85 17.61 -38.26 -7.78
C LYS A 85 17.45 -37.46 -9.09
N GLU A 86 16.54 -36.49 -9.11
CA GLU A 86 16.28 -35.62 -10.26
C GLU A 86 17.19 -34.39 -10.30
N THR A 87 17.62 -33.90 -9.14
CA THR A 87 18.39 -32.67 -8.96
C THR A 87 19.90 -32.92 -8.78
N GLU A 88 20.33 -34.17 -8.68
CA GLU A 88 21.73 -34.59 -8.55
C GLU A 88 22.62 -34.15 -9.73
N LYS A 89 22.02 -34.00 -10.93
CA LYS A 89 22.73 -33.56 -12.14
C LYS A 89 23.00 -32.04 -12.16
N TRP A 90 22.46 -31.27 -11.22
CA TRP A 90 22.49 -29.80 -11.27
C TRP A 90 23.78 -29.27 -10.63
N VAL A 91 24.60 -28.60 -11.43
CA VAL A 91 25.84 -27.96 -10.99
C VAL A 91 25.53 -26.50 -10.59
N PRO A 92 26.09 -25.98 -9.48
CA PRO A 92 25.90 -24.58 -9.11
C PRO A 92 26.39 -23.64 -10.22
N PRO A 93 25.73 -22.48 -10.41
CA PRO A 93 26.08 -21.56 -11.49
C PRO A 93 27.51 -21.02 -11.30
N PRO A 94 28.20 -20.68 -12.40
CA PRO A 94 29.54 -20.14 -12.33
C PRO A 94 29.53 -18.75 -11.68
N TRP A 95 30.56 -18.46 -10.89
CA TRP A 95 30.62 -17.27 -10.02
C TRP A 95 30.66 -15.94 -10.80
N ASN A 96 31.12 -15.97 -12.06
CA ASN A 96 31.21 -14.82 -12.96
C ASN A 96 29.89 -14.49 -13.69
N GLY A 97 28.82 -15.28 -13.55
CA GLY A 97 27.50 -14.99 -14.14
C GLY A 97 27.46 -15.00 -15.69
N GLU A 98 28.58 -15.32 -16.34
CA GLU A 98 28.71 -15.38 -17.79
C GLU A 98 28.03 -16.66 -18.30
N GLY A 99 26.85 -16.49 -18.89
CA GLY A 99 25.96 -17.57 -19.33
C GLY A 99 24.51 -17.12 -19.57
N ARG A 100 24.11 -15.94 -19.10
CA ARG A 100 22.81 -15.31 -19.45
C ARG A 100 22.95 -14.45 -20.70
N SER A 101 22.72 -15.03 -21.88
CA SER A 101 22.53 -14.25 -23.11
C SER A 101 21.04 -14.08 -23.44
N SER A 102 20.69 -12.87 -23.88
CA SER A 102 19.40 -12.36 -24.40
C SER A 102 18.22 -12.20 -23.42
N THR A 103 17.97 -10.95 -23.01
CA THR A 103 16.83 -10.41 -22.22
C THR A 103 16.62 -11.06 -20.84
N PRO A 104 16.70 -10.30 -19.73
CA PRO A 104 16.36 -10.84 -18.42
C PRO A 104 14.84 -11.09 -18.35
N GLY A 105 14.42 -12.32 -18.64
CA GLY A 105 13.10 -12.81 -18.30
C GLY A 105 13.02 -12.96 -16.79
N THR A 106 12.51 -11.95 -16.09
CA THR A 106 12.14 -12.10 -14.68
C THR A 106 10.83 -12.88 -14.62
N SER A 107 10.91 -14.19 -14.44
CA SER A 107 9.74 -15.01 -14.14
C SER A 107 9.28 -14.69 -12.72
N ILE A 108 8.39 -13.69 -12.58
CA ILE A 108 7.64 -13.44 -11.34
C ILE A 108 6.49 -14.46 -11.31
N GLY A 109 6.84 -15.72 -11.09
CA GLY A 109 5.89 -16.83 -11.05
C GLY A 109 6.58 -18.06 -10.50
N PRO A 110 5.82 -19.07 -10.05
CA PRO A 110 6.40 -20.40 -9.86
C PRO A 110 7.10 -20.80 -11.17
N PRO A 111 8.28 -21.44 -11.13
CA PRO A 111 8.99 -21.82 -12.34
C PRO A 111 8.09 -22.75 -13.17
N LEU A 112 7.51 -22.20 -14.24
CA LEU A 112 6.74 -22.99 -15.19
C LEU A 112 7.75 -23.88 -15.92
N PRO A 113 7.50 -25.20 -16.06
CA PRO A 113 8.36 -26.05 -16.85
C PRO A 113 8.36 -25.53 -18.29
N THR A 114 9.54 -25.13 -18.77
CA THR A 114 9.80 -24.63 -20.13
C THR A 114 9.70 -25.78 -21.14
N SER A 115 8.50 -26.31 -21.31
CA SER A 115 8.09 -27.16 -22.42
C SER A 115 6.60 -27.33 -22.24
N LEU A 116 5.81 -26.42 -22.77
CA LEU A 116 4.42 -26.58 -23.17
C LEU A 116 4.00 -25.17 -23.60
N VAL A 117 4.16 -24.90 -24.89
CA VAL A 117 3.19 -24.07 -25.61
C VAL A 117 1.82 -24.46 -25.02
N PRO A 118 0.98 -23.53 -24.54
CA PRO A 118 -0.35 -23.91 -24.10
C PRO A 118 -0.91 -24.73 -25.25
N PRO A 119 -1.24 -26.03 -25.06
CA PRO A 119 -1.82 -26.79 -26.15
C PRO A 119 -3.00 -25.95 -26.61
N ASP A 120 -3.06 -25.68 -27.92
CA ASP A 120 -4.21 -25.07 -28.56
C ASP A 120 -5.45 -25.54 -27.80
N PHE A 121 -6.19 -24.60 -27.20
CA PHE A 121 -7.38 -24.94 -26.43
C PHE A 121 -8.13 -25.98 -27.27
N PRO A 122 -8.29 -27.23 -26.78
CA PRO A 122 -8.91 -28.26 -27.60
C PRO A 122 -10.25 -27.69 -28.07
N PRO A 123 -10.60 -27.87 -29.35
CA PRO A 123 -11.82 -27.30 -29.90
C PRO A 123 -12.95 -27.65 -28.93
N VAL A 124 -13.68 -26.62 -28.49
CA VAL A 124 -14.77 -26.77 -27.52
C VAL A 124 -15.62 -27.94 -28.02
N PRO A 125 -15.82 -28.99 -27.21
CA PRO A 125 -16.62 -30.13 -27.65
C PRO A 125 -17.98 -29.59 -28.11
N PRO A 126 -18.55 -30.14 -29.20
CA PRO A 126 -19.85 -29.69 -29.69
C PRO A 126 -20.83 -29.71 -28.52
N VAL A 127 -21.45 -28.55 -28.26
CA VAL A 127 -22.45 -28.39 -27.20
C VAL A 127 -23.49 -29.50 -27.41
N PRO A 128 -23.72 -30.38 -26.42
CA PRO A 128 -24.71 -31.43 -26.57
C PRO A 128 -26.06 -30.80 -26.91
N PRO A 129 -26.81 -31.35 -27.89
CA PRO A 129 -28.15 -30.86 -28.17
C PRO A 129 -28.99 -31.07 -26.90
N GLU A 130 -29.49 -29.94 -26.38
CA GLU A 130 -30.33 -29.79 -25.18
C GLU A 130 -29.65 -30.10 -23.84
N LEU A 131 -29.08 -29.05 -23.24
CA LEU A 131 -29.02 -28.97 -21.77
C LEU A 131 -30.45 -29.10 -21.23
N PRO A 132 -30.68 -29.89 -20.16
CA PRO A 132 -31.98 -29.89 -19.49
C PRO A 132 -32.34 -28.46 -19.10
N PRO A 133 -33.64 -28.08 -19.14
CA PRO A 133 -34.06 -26.74 -18.75
C PRO A 133 -33.51 -26.45 -17.36
N VAL A 134 -32.65 -25.42 -17.28
CA VAL A 134 -32.09 -24.96 -16.02
C VAL A 134 -33.30 -24.65 -15.13
N PRO A 135 -33.40 -25.25 -13.93
CA PRO A 135 -34.48 -24.91 -13.02
C PRO A 135 -34.45 -23.39 -12.81
N PRO A 136 -35.62 -22.71 -12.76
CA PRO A 136 -35.64 -21.28 -12.50
C PRO A 136 -34.81 -21.03 -11.24
N MET A 137 -33.79 -20.20 -11.39
CA MET A 137 -32.95 -19.79 -10.26
C MET A 137 -33.90 -19.35 -9.13
N PRO A 138 -33.68 -19.79 -7.88
CA PRO A 138 -34.52 -19.35 -6.79
C PRO A 138 -34.53 -17.83 -6.81
N ARG A 139 -35.73 -17.24 -6.96
CA ARG A 139 -35.87 -15.79 -6.85
C ARG A 139 -35.31 -15.42 -5.49
N VAL A 140 -34.28 -14.58 -5.50
CA VAL A 140 -33.75 -13.96 -4.29
C VAL A 140 -34.94 -13.34 -3.56
N PRO A 141 -35.16 -13.62 -2.27
CA PRO A 141 -36.21 -12.96 -1.52
C PRO A 141 -35.97 -11.44 -1.61
N PRO A 142 -37.03 -10.62 -1.64
CA PRO A 142 -36.87 -9.18 -1.53
C PRO A 142 -36.06 -8.86 -0.27
N CYS A 143 -35.26 -7.79 -0.35
CA CYS A 143 -34.45 -7.31 0.77
C CYS A 143 -35.33 -7.19 2.04
N GLN A 144 -34.82 -7.64 3.18
CA GLN A 144 -35.50 -7.45 4.46
C GLN A 144 -35.54 -5.95 4.80
N ASP A 145 -36.59 -5.53 5.50
CA ASP A 145 -36.72 -4.13 5.92
C ASP A 145 -35.55 -3.68 6.79
N LEU A 146 -35.25 -2.38 6.72
CA LEU A 146 -34.18 -1.79 7.52
C LEU A 146 -34.57 -1.78 9.02
N PRO A 147 -33.63 -2.08 9.93
CA PRO A 147 -33.89 -1.96 11.37
C PRO A 147 -34.12 -0.50 11.77
N LEU A 148 -34.92 -0.31 12.82
CA LEU A 148 -35.24 1.01 13.37
C LEU A 148 -33.96 1.73 13.84
N GLY A 149 -33.78 2.99 13.44
CA GLY A 149 -32.64 3.84 13.81
C GLY A 149 -31.46 3.82 12.82
N LEU A 150 -31.40 2.86 11.89
CA LEU A 150 -30.26 2.76 10.96
C LEU A 150 -30.14 3.96 10.02
N MET A 151 -31.25 4.59 9.64
CA MET A 151 -31.24 5.76 8.77
C MET A 151 -30.56 6.98 9.43
N ASP A 152 -30.75 7.13 10.74
CA ASP A 152 -30.14 8.23 11.51
C ASP A 152 -28.61 8.03 11.60
N ASP A 153 -28.18 6.79 11.83
CA ASP A 153 -26.76 6.43 11.86
C ASP A 153 -26.07 6.62 10.50
N ILE A 154 -26.74 6.26 9.40
CA ILE A 154 -26.23 6.51 8.03
C ILE A 154 -26.09 8.01 7.78
N TYR A 155 -27.05 8.81 8.23
CA TYR A 155 -26.99 10.26 8.08
C TYR A 155 -25.82 10.88 8.85
N GLU A 156 -25.59 10.44 10.09
CA GLU A 156 -24.42 10.88 10.87
C GLU A 156 -23.10 10.43 10.24
N PHE A 157 -23.05 9.22 9.65
CA PHE A 157 -21.90 8.74 8.90
C PHE A 157 -21.58 9.62 7.69
N VAL A 158 -22.57 9.89 6.82
CA VAL A 158 -22.39 10.69 5.60
C VAL A 158 -21.89 12.10 5.92
N LYS A 159 -22.41 12.71 7.00
CA LYS A 159 -21.98 14.05 7.46
C LYS A 159 -20.49 14.10 7.81
N ASN A 160 -19.95 13.04 8.40
CA ASN A 160 -18.55 12.97 8.82
C ASN A 160 -17.62 12.44 7.70
N PHE A 161 -18.16 11.71 6.73
CA PHE A 161 -17.38 11.04 5.69
C PHE A 161 -16.71 12.01 4.72
N SER A 162 -17.32 13.16 4.43
CA SER A 162 -16.73 14.20 3.56
C SER A 162 -15.35 14.66 4.07
N ILE A 163 -15.26 14.95 5.37
CA ILE A 163 -13.99 15.36 6.02
C ILE A 163 -12.92 14.27 5.86
N ARG A 164 -13.32 13.00 5.91
CA ARG A 164 -12.37 11.87 5.77
C ARG A 164 -11.87 11.70 4.35
N ILE A 165 -12.70 12.04 3.36
CA ILE A 165 -12.25 12.09 1.96
C ILE A 165 -11.21 13.20 1.79
N ASP A 166 -11.48 14.40 2.33
CA ASP A 166 -10.57 15.54 2.24
C ASP A 166 -9.20 15.21 2.89
N GLU A 167 -9.19 14.54 4.05
CA GLU A 167 -7.97 14.09 4.72
C GLU A 167 -7.15 13.11 3.85
N VAL A 168 -7.81 12.19 3.15
CA VAL A 168 -7.15 11.24 2.24
C VAL A 168 -6.63 11.95 0.99
N GLU A 169 -7.40 12.89 0.46
CA GLU A 169 -7.02 13.71 -0.70
C GLU A 169 -5.79 14.57 -0.38
N GLU A 170 -5.75 15.19 0.80
CA GLU A 170 -4.62 16.00 1.27
C GLU A 170 -3.33 15.17 1.34
N MET A 171 -3.41 13.91 1.75
CA MET A 171 -2.25 13.02 1.85
C MET A 171 -1.75 12.49 0.51
N LEU A 172 -2.63 12.24 -0.46
CA LEU A 172 -2.31 11.53 -1.71
C LEU A 172 -2.27 12.44 -2.94
N THR A 173 -3.30 13.25 -3.16
CA THR A 173 -3.54 13.93 -4.45
C THR A 173 -2.44 14.91 -4.79
N ASN A 174 -1.90 15.62 -3.80
CA ASN A 174 -0.81 16.58 -3.98
C ASN A 174 0.59 15.99 -3.70
N ASN A 175 0.68 14.70 -3.39
CA ASN A 175 1.94 14.06 -3.08
C ASN A 175 2.77 13.82 -4.36
N ARG A 176 3.99 14.36 -4.39
CA ARG A 176 4.92 14.18 -5.52
C ARG A 176 5.26 12.71 -5.77
N ILE A 177 5.42 11.91 -4.72
CA ILE A 177 5.73 10.48 -4.85
C ILE A 177 4.57 9.76 -5.54
N TRP A 178 3.35 10.13 -5.18
CA TRP A 178 2.15 9.58 -5.80
C TRP A 178 2.08 9.94 -7.29
N LYS A 179 2.16 11.24 -7.63
CA LYS A 179 2.13 11.70 -9.02
C LYS A 179 3.20 11.06 -9.90
N ASN A 180 4.44 10.94 -9.40
CA ASN A 180 5.52 10.28 -10.14
C ASN A 180 5.26 8.80 -10.46
N ARG A 181 4.32 8.15 -9.76
CA ARG A 181 4.01 6.72 -9.89
C ARG A 181 2.71 6.45 -10.64
N THR A 182 1.92 7.48 -10.93
CA THR A 182 0.59 7.34 -11.53
C THR A 182 0.40 8.19 -12.77
N VAL A 183 1.01 9.38 -12.83
CA VAL A 183 0.94 10.25 -14.01
C VAL A 183 1.72 9.62 -15.16
N ASP A 184 1.13 9.64 -16.35
CA ASP A 184 1.68 9.09 -17.61
C ASP A 184 1.95 7.56 -17.58
N ILE A 185 1.39 6.85 -16.60
CA ILE A 185 1.51 5.39 -16.51
C ILE A 185 0.19 4.75 -16.93
N GLY A 186 0.30 3.74 -17.81
CA GLY A 186 -0.86 2.96 -18.27
C GLY A 186 -1.86 3.78 -19.07
N VAL A 187 -1.38 4.74 -19.88
CA VAL A 187 -2.21 5.58 -20.76
C VAL A 187 -2.95 4.72 -21.78
N ILE A 188 -4.27 4.93 -21.88
CA ILE A 188 -5.15 4.21 -22.81
C ILE A 188 -5.91 5.25 -23.64
N THR A 189 -5.94 5.06 -24.95
CA THR A 189 -6.74 5.91 -25.84
C THR A 189 -8.22 5.50 -25.82
N ALA A 190 -9.12 6.44 -26.14
CA ALA A 190 -10.56 6.18 -26.19
C ALA A 190 -10.93 5.04 -27.18
N GLU A 191 -10.25 4.97 -28.33
CA GLU A 191 -10.48 3.95 -29.35
C GLU A 191 -10.04 2.56 -28.88
N GLU A 192 -8.84 2.46 -28.28
CA GLU A 192 -8.35 1.22 -27.70
C GLU A 192 -9.29 0.74 -26.59
N ALA A 193 -9.75 1.64 -25.71
CA ALA A 193 -10.62 1.27 -24.61
C ALA A 193 -11.94 0.63 -25.09
N LEU A 194 -12.51 1.12 -26.21
CA LEU A 194 -13.70 0.53 -26.82
C LEU A 194 -13.40 -0.81 -27.50
N ASN A 195 -12.28 -0.91 -28.23
CA ASN A 195 -11.88 -2.15 -28.91
C ASN A 195 -11.59 -3.30 -27.93
N TYR A 196 -11.00 -2.99 -26.77
CA TYR A 196 -10.76 -3.95 -25.69
C TYR A 196 -12.01 -4.25 -24.86
N GLY A 197 -13.12 -3.55 -25.09
CA GLY A 197 -14.35 -3.72 -24.31
C GLY A 197 -14.23 -3.28 -22.85
N PHE A 198 -13.41 -2.26 -22.56
CA PHE A 198 -13.35 -1.69 -21.22
C PHE A 198 -14.67 -1.02 -20.83
N SER A 199 -14.93 -0.94 -19.53
CA SER A 199 -16.15 -0.34 -18.98
C SER A 199 -15.88 0.46 -17.71
N GLY A 200 -16.84 1.29 -17.31
CA GLY A 200 -16.79 2.06 -16.06
C GLY A 200 -15.68 3.12 -16.04
N VAL A 201 -14.88 3.12 -14.96
CA VAL A 201 -13.82 4.12 -14.71
C VAL A 201 -12.79 4.14 -15.84
N MET A 202 -12.49 3.01 -16.46
CA MET A 202 -11.50 2.91 -17.53
C MET A 202 -11.91 3.72 -18.78
N LEU A 203 -13.21 3.69 -19.14
CA LEU A 203 -13.75 4.51 -20.23
C LEU A 203 -13.78 5.99 -19.85
N ARG A 204 -14.22 6.29 -18.61
CA ARG A 204 -14.32 7.67 -18.13
C ARG A 204 -12.97 8.34 -18.00
N GLY A 205 -11.95 7.63 -17.53
CA GLY A 205 -10.58 8.12 -17.45
C GLY A 205 -10.01 8.48 -18.83
N SER A 206 -10.46 7.76 -19.87
CA SER A 206 -10.07 7.97 -21.27
C SER A 206 -10.88 9.06 -21.99
N GLY A 207 -11.77 9.78 -21.29
CA GLY A 207 -12.57 10.89 -21.83
C GLY A 207 -13.94 10.51 -22.40
N ILE A 208 -14.33 9.23 -22.35
CA ILE A 208 -15.63 8.78 -22.88
C ILE A 208 -16.72 8.99 -21.83
N HIS A 209 -17.76 9.74 -22.19
CA HIS A 209 -18.90 10.05 -21.32
C HIS A 209 -19.89 8.88 -21.33
N TRP A 210 -19.54 7.81 -20.60
CA TRP A 210 -20.36 6.60 -20.54
C TRP A 210 -20.57 6.12 -19.09
N ASP A 211 -21.83 6.15 -18.64
CA ASP A 211 -22.27 5.61 -17.36
C ASP A 211 -23.70 5.06 -17.50
N LEU A 212 -23.88 3.78 -17.18
CA LEU A 212 -25.17 3.09 -17.23
C LEU A 212 -26.22 3.79 -16.37
N ARG A 213 -25.83 4.37 -15.23
CA ARG A 213 -26.77 5.01 -14.30
C ARG A 213 -27.43 6.27 -14.89
N LYS A 214 -26.84 6.85 -15.94
CA LYS A 214 -27.37 8.01 -16.67
C LYS A 214 -27.94 7.64 -18.05
N THR A 215 -27.25 6.78 -18.79
CA THR A 215 -27.66 6.43 -20.17
C THR A 215 -28.80 5.41 -20.20
N GLN A 216 -28.81 4.45 -19.28
CA GLN A 216 -29.80 3.39 -19.15
C GLN A 216 -30.17 3.22 -17.67
N PRO A 217 -30.87 4.20 -17.09
CA PRO A 217 -31.16 4.21 -15.67
C PRO A 217 -31.98 2.98 -15.28
N TYR A 218 -31.60 2.38 -14.16
CA TYR A 218 -32.30 1.27 -13.52
C TYR A 218 -32.74 1.69 -12.12
N ASP A 219 -33.66 0.94 -11.53
CA ASP A 219 -34.27 1.22 -10.22
C ASP A 219 -34.81 2.65 -10.13
N VAL A 220 -34.11 3.53 -9.41
CA VAL A 220 -34.54 4.91 -9.08
C VAL A 220 -33.40 5.92 -9.33
N TYR A 221 -32.40 5.58 -10.15
CA TYR A 221 -31.30 6.49 -10.47
C TYR A 221 -31.72 7.69 -11.33
N ASP A 222 -32.88 7.62 -11.98
CA ASP A 222 -33.50 8.69 -12.74
C ASP A 222 -34.00 9.85 -11.87
N GLN A 223 -34.32 9.58 -10.60
CA GLN A 223 -34.84 10.55 -9.64
C GLN A 223 -33.74 11.22 -8.79
N VAL A 224 -32.48 10.77 -8.91
CA VAL A 224 -31.35 11.26 -8.11
C VAL A 224 -30.41 12.13 -8.97
N GLU A 225 -30.10 13.32 -8.46
CA GLU A 225 -29.15 14.24 -9.08
C GLU A 225 -27.72 13.92 -8.65
N PHE A 226 -26.84 13.69 -9.62
CA PHE A 226 -25.41 13.46 -9.42
C PHE A 226 -24.64 13.67 -10.73
N ASP A 227 -23.37 14.05 -10.60
CA ASP A 227 -22.46 14.26 -11.72
C ASP A 227 -21.49 13.10 -11.90
N VAL A 228 -21.01 12.92 -13.14
CA VAL A 228 -20.07 11.85 -13.50
C VAL A 228 -18.70 12.46 -13.79
N PRO A 229 -17.65 12.14 -13.02
CA PRO A 229 -16.31 12.65 -13.27
C PRO A 229 -15.70 11.97 -14.51
N ILE A 230 -15.00 12.76 -15.32
CA ILE A 230 -14.38 12.34 -16.57
C ILE A 230 -12.92 12.76 -16.55
N GLY A 231 -12.04 11.81 -16.89
CA GLY A 231 -10.61 12.04 -17.05
C GLY A 231 -10.29 12.61 -18.42
N SER A 232 -9.09 13.21 -18.56
CA SER A 232 -8.66 13.84 -19.81
C SER A 232 -7.52 13.09 -20.49
N ARG A 233 -6.67 12.40 -19.73
CA ARG A 233 -5.42 11.81 -20.21
C ARG A 233 -5.47 10.29 -20.34
N GLY A 234 -6.38 9.61 -19.66
CA GLY A 234 -6.47 8.15 -19.66
C GLY A 234 -5.38 7.44 -18.84
N ASP A 235 -4.64 8.16 -18.01
CA ASP A 235 -3.57 7.62 -17.16
C ASP A 235 -4.12 7.00 -15.86
N CYS A 236 -3.25 6.41 -15.05
CA CYS A 236 -3.62 5.85 -13.75
C CYS A 236 -3.98 6.91 -12.70
N TYR A 237 -3.71 8.20 -12.94
CA TYR A 237 -4.04 9.26 -11.99
C TYR A 237 -5.45 9.81 -12.19
N ASP A 238 -5.92 9.86 -13.45
CA ASP A 238 -7.27 10.29 -13.82
C ASP A 238 -8.36 9.23 -13.52
N ARG A 239 -7.96 8.00 -13.14
CA ARG A 239 -8.87 6.89 -12.79
C ARG A 239 -9.18 6.86 -11.30
#